data_AF-A0A6L8DZM1-F1
#
_entry.id   AF-A0A6L8DZM1-F1
#
_cell.length_a   1.000
_cell.length_b   1.000
_cell.length_c   1.000
_cell.angle_alpha   90.00
_cell.angle_beta   90.00
_cell.angle_gamma   90.00
#
_symmetry.space_group_name_H-M   'P 1'
#
loop_
_entity.id
_entity.type
_entity.pdbx_description
1 polymer ?
#
loop_
_entity_poly.entity_id
_entity_poly.type
_entity_poly.pdbx_seq_one_letter_code
_entity_poly.pdbx_strand_id
1 'polypeptide(L)'
;MHWTGSLAAARFAVGWLFAIAMAAAPSEAPAQAGADPHEWRFYGGDPGHTKYTPLDRITADNVDQLRIAWTWTSVDDKLRAENPVIRDGQRFRTYAYEVTPLVVDGVLYATTNLGQVAAIDPTTGETIWSYDPGLYLDGRPAVHGFLTRGLAWWSDGEESRLIYAGGRTWLVSVDAKTGKPDPAFGRNGRVDLTRGLGRIIDTGASTRSARPRSWPATRWWSARRSRRAGAARRRRPDTCAATTSAPAR
;
A
#
# COMPACT_ATOMS: atom_id res chain seq x y z
N MET A 1 41.94 24.60 -73.62
CA MET A 1 41.60 23.27 -73.10
C MET A 1 41.57 23.34 -71.58
N HIS A 2 40.39 23.07 -71.00
CA HIS A 2 40.04 22.64 -69.62
C HIS A 2 40.66 23.42 -68.42
N TRP A 3 39.90 24.18 -67.61
CA TRP A 3 38.93 23.80 -66.55
C TRP A 3 39.52 22.76 -65.57
N THR A 4 39.81 23.08 -64.30
CA THR A 4 38.93 23.04 -63.10
C THR A 4 39.60 23.82 -61.94
N GLY A 5 38.98 24.53 -60.99
CA GLY A 5 37.66 24.41 -60.36
C GLY A 5 37.77 23.95 -58.88
N SER A 6 38.34 24.75 -57.98
CA SER A 6 38.37 24.48 -56.53
C SER A 6 37.17 25.11 -55.83
N LEU A 7 36.16 24.30 -55.50
CA LEU A 7 35.00 24.65 -54.69
C LEU A 7 34.87 23.62 -53.55
N ALA A 8 35.73 23.70 -52.56
CA ALA A 8 35.69 22.82 -51.40
C ALA A 8 36.05 23.60 -50.12
N ALA A 9 35.24 24.58 -49.74
CA ALA A 9 35.39 25.20 -48.41
C ALA A 9 34.11 25.75 -47.78
N ALA A 10 32.98 25.84 -48.51
CA ALA A 10 31.83 26.61 -48.03
C ALA A 10 30.59 25.78 -47.63
N ARG A 11 30.70 24.46 -47.38
CA ARG A 11 29.53 23.61 -47.02
C ARG A 11 29.56 23.00 -45.62
N PHE A 12 30.57 23.28 -44.80
CA PHE A 12 30.68 22.68 -43.46
C PHE A 12 30.27 23.60 -42.30
N ALA A 13 30.13 24.92 -42.52
CA ALA A 13 29.87 25.86 -41.41
C ALA A 13 28.40 25.99 -40.98
N VAL A 14 27.43 25.64 -41.85
CA VAL A 14 25.99 25.85 -41.55
C VAL A 14 25.37 24.66 -40.80
N GLY A 15 25.93 23.45 -40.93
CA GLY A 15 25.41 22.25 -40.26
C GLY A 15 25.72 22.19 -38.75
N TRP A 16 26.78 22.87 -38.30
CA TRP A 16 27.21 22.82 -36.90
C TRP A 16 26.44 23.78 -35.98
N LEU A 17 25.89 24.88 -36.51
CA LEU A 17 25.08 25.81 -35.72
C LEU A 17 23.66 25.30 -35.43
N PHE A 18 23.12 24.40 -36.27
CA PHE A 18 21.83 23.76 -36.00
C PHE A 18 21.91 22.61 -34.99
N ALA A 19 23.07 21.94 -34.88
CA ALA A 19 23.26 20.85 -33.92
C ALA A 19 23.44 21.33 -32.47
N ILE A 20 23.93 22.56 -32.26
CA ILE A 20 24.12 23.13 -30.91
C ILE A 20 22.81 23.72 -30.36
N ALA A 21 21.87 24.14 -31.21
CA ALA A 21 20.59 24.72 -30.78
C ALA A 21 19.59 23.69 -30.22
N MET A 22 19.71 22.40 -30.55
CA MET A 22 18.85 21.34 -29.98
C MET A 22 19.35 20.74 -28.67
N ALA A 23 20.56 21.10 -28.20
CA ALA A 23 21.16 20.52 -27.00
C ALA A 23 20.93 21.34 -25.73
N ALA A 24 20.23 22.48 -25.80
CA ALA A 24 20.04 23.40 -24.68
C ALA A 24 18.56 23.75 -24.42
N ALA A 25 17.64 22.83 -24.66
CA ALA A 25 16.35 22.93 -23.98
C ALA A 25 16.62 22.72 -22.48
N PRO A 26 16.30 23.66 -21.59
CA PRO A 26 16.35 23.39 -20.17
C PRO A 26 15.44 22.19 -19.92
N SER A 27 16.05 21.06 -19.58
CA SER A 27 15.31 19.99 -18.93
C SER A 27 14.87 20.62 -17.61
N GLU A 28 13.62 21.07 -17.55
CA GLU A 28 12.92 21.13 -16.28
C GLU A 28 12.92 19.70 -15.77
N ALA A 29 13.96 19.32 -15.01
CA ALA A 29 13.88 18.18 -14.14
C ALA A 29 12.60 18.42 -13.34
N PRO A 30 11.62 17.51 -13.38
CA PRO A 30 10.41 17.71 -12.61
C PRO A 30 10.86 18.01 -11.19
N ALA A 31 10.63 19.25 -10.74
CA ALA A 31 10.82 19.61 -9.35
C ALA A 31 10.09 18.54 -8.55
N GLN A 32 10.71 18.04 -7.49
CA GLN A 32 10.22 16.93 -6.67
C GLN A 32 8.70 17.06 -6.49
N ALA A 33 7.93 16.36 -7.33
CA ALA A 33 6.49 16.48 -7.31
C ALA A 33 6.08 15.74 -6.04
N GLY A 34 5.80 16.50 -4.98
CA GLY A 34 5.46 15.97 -3.67
C GLY A 34 4.18 15.14 -3.70
N ALA A 35 3.49 15.08 -2.58
CA ALA A 35 2.15 14.50 -2.58
C ALA A 35 1.25 15.25 -3.59
N ASP A 36 0.28 14.54 -4.18
CA ASP A 36 -0.83 15.19 -4.86
C ASP A 36 -1.47 16.20 -3.88
N PRO A 37 -1.75 17.46 -4.28
CA PRO A 37 -2.26 18.48 -3.37
C PRO A 37 -3.51 18.04 -2.58
N HIS A 38 -4.30 17.08 -3.07
CA HIS A 38 -5.53 16.63 -2.43
C HIS A 38 -5.43 15.24 -1.79
N GLU A 39 -4.28 14.56 -1.90
CA GLU A 39 -4.14 13.18 -1.45
C GLU A 39 -2.85 12.93 -0.68
N TRP A 40 -2.86 11.87 0.10
CA TRP A 40 -1.69 11.38 0.84
C TRP A 40 -1.66 9.86 0.75
N ARG A 41 -1.35 9.35 -0.45
CA ARG A 41 -1.44 7.91 -0.79
C ARG A 41 -0.29 7.06 -0.20
N PHE A 42 0.80 7.70 0.18
CA PHE A 42 2.02 7.05 0.69
C PHE A 42 2.25 7.48 2.13
N TYR A 43 2.87 6.62 2.94
CA TYR A 43 3.29 6.98 4.30
C TYR A 43 4.13 8.28 4.35
N GLY A 44 4.92 8.55 3.30
CA GLY A 44 5.71 9.77 3.18
C GLY A 44 5.14 10.84 2.23
N GLY A 45 3.85 10.78 1.88
CA GLY A 45 3.20 11.69 0.93
C GLY A 45 3.29 11.21 -0.52
N ASP A 46 4.51 10.95 -0.99
CA ASP A 46 4.84 10.53 -2.35
C ASP A 46 5.74 9.27 -2.38
N PRO A 47 5.98 8.64 -3.56
CA PRO A 47 6.85 7.46 -3.69
C PRO A 47 8.30 7.66 -3.21
N GLY A 48 8.80 8.89 -3.24
CA GLY A 48 10.11 9.29 -2.73
C GLY A 48 10.13 9.60 -1.23
N HIS A 49 8.98 9.57 -0.57
CA HIS A 49 8.82 9.87 0.86
C HIS A 49 9.36 11.25 1.27
N THR A 50 9.12 12.27 0.45
CA THR A 50 9.60 13.64 0.69
C THR A 50 8.94 14.30 1.89
N LYS A 51 7.75 13.82 2.28
CA LYS A 51 6.89 14.42 3.31
C LYS A 51 6.52 15.88 2.99
N TYR A 52 6.44 16.20 1.69
CA TYR A 52 6.14 17.54 1.18
C TYR A 52 4.77 17.57 0.50
N THR A 53 4.04 18.67 0.69
CA THR A 53 2.83 19.02 -0.06
C THR A 53 3.04 20.36 -0.75
N PRO A 54 2.60 20.53 -2.01
CA PRO A 54 2.65 21.81 -2.70
C PRO A 54 1.53 22.79 -2.25
N LEU A 55 0.64 22.39 -1.33
CA LEU A 55 -0.39 23.27 -0.79
C LEU A 55 0.21 24.45 -0.02
N ASP A 56 -0.32 25.65 -0.27
CA ASP A 56 0.16 26.92 0.28
C ASP A 56 -0.92 27.74 1.00
N ARG A 57 -2.11 27.15 1.23
CA ARG A 57 -3.22 27.82 1.94
C ARG A 57 -2.86 28.17 3.39
N ILE A 58 -2.06 27.32 4.04
CA ILE A 58 -1.51 27.55 5.38
C ILE A 58 -0.05 27.94 5.21
N THR A 59 0.29 29.14 5.65
CA THR A 59 1.62 29.75 5.53
C THR A 59 2.14 30.18 6.89
N ALA A 60 3.39 30.63 6.96
CA ALA A 60 3.95 31.22 8.17
C ALA A 60 3.16 32.45 8.67
N ASP A 61 2.47 33.15 7.77
CA ASP A 61 1.74 34.39 8.07
C ASP A 61 0.33 34.15 8.64
N ASN A 62 -0.21 32.92 8.53
CA ASN A 62 -1.57 32.62 8.98
C ASN A 62 -1.70 31.33 9.82
N VAL A 63 -0.59 30.63 10.10
CA VAL A 63 -0.60 29.39 10.91
C VAL A 63 -1.12 29.61 12.33
N ASP A 64 -0.97 30.82 12.86
CA ASP A 64 -1.48 31.25 14.16
C ASP A 64 -3.02 31.36 14.21
N GLN A 65 -3.68 31.38 13.06
CA GLN A 65 -5.15 31.42 12.94
C GLN A 65 -5.80 30.04 12.94
N LEU A 66 -5.01 28.97 12.98
CA LEU A 66 -5.54 27.61 12.94
C LEU A 66 -6.39 27.30 14.17
N ARG A 67 -7.50 26.63 13.91
CA ARG A 67 -8.40 26.07 14.92
C ARG A 67 -8.66 24.60 14.62
N ILE A 68 -8.96 23.85 15.67
CA ILE A 68 -9.41 22.46 15.53
C ILE A 68 -10.70 22.47 14.69
N ALA A 69 -10.67 21.83 13.52
CA ALA A 69 -11.85 21.67 12.67
C ALA A 69 -12.79 20.60 13.24
N TRP A 70 -12.22 19.47 13.67
CA TRP A 70 -12.92 18.37 14.32
C TRP A 70 -11.91 17.50 15.09
N THR A 71 -12.44 16.63 15.94
CA THR A 71 -11.69 15.58 16.64
C THR A 71 -12.38 14.24 16.39
N TRP A 72 -11.61 13.18 16.20
CA TRP A 72 -12.13 11.83 16.00
C TRP A 72 -11.77 10.94 17.19
N THR A 73 -12.78 10.27 17.74
CA THR A 73 -12.59 9.24 18.76
C THR A 73 -12.40 7.89 18.10
N SER A 74 -11.32 7.21 18.46
CA SER A 74 -10.97 5.92 17.87
C SER A 74 -12.05 4.87 18.08
N VAL A 75 -12.37 4.11 17.03
CA VAL A 75 -13.41 3.06 17.07
C VAL A 75 -13.08 1.92 18.05
N ASP A 76 -11.81 1.77 18.43
CA ASP A 76 -11.37 0.79 19.42
C ASP A 76 -11.60 1.23 20.88
N ASP A 77 -12.05 2.48 21.09
CA ASP A 77 -12.39 2.97 22.42
C ASP A 77 -13.60 2.23 23.01
N LYS A 78 -14.61 1.93 22.18
CA LYS A 78 -15.77 1.13 22.59
C LYS A 78 -15.34 -0.28 23.03
N LEU A 79 -14.51 -0.93 22.22
CA LEU A 79 -13.96 -2.26 22.54
C LEU A 79 -13.18 -2.23 23.86
N ARG A 80 -12.36 -1.19 24.05
CA ARG A 80 -11.59 -0.99 25.29
C ARG A 80 -12.51 -0.77 26.49
N ALA A 81 -13.61 -0.03 26.35
CA ALA A 81 -14.55 0.23 27.43
C ALA A 81 -15.34 -1.02 27.86
N GLU A 82 -15.74 -1.84 26.88
CA GLU A 82 -16.59 -3.02 27.07
C GLU A 82 -15.80 -4.29 27.47
N ASN A 83 -14.50 -4.34 27.16
CA ASN A 83 -13.65 -5.50 27.46
C ASN A 83 -12.77 -5.25 28.70
N PRO A 84 -13.10 -5.83 29.87
CA PRO A 84 -12.35 -5.58 31.11
C PRO A 84 -10.90 -6.10 31.06
N VAL A 85 -10.62 -7.13 30.24
CA VAL A 85 -9.25 -7.63 30.05
C VAL A 85 -8.39 -6.58 29.35
N ILE A 86 -8.95 -5.88 28.37
CA ILE A 86 -8.26 -4.80 27.64
C ILE A 86 -8.22 -3.52 28.49
N ARG A 87 -9.32 -3.18 29.18
CA ARG A 87 -9.46 -1.99 30.01
C ARG A 87 -8.54 -1.99 31.22
N ASP A 88 -8.60 -3.05 32.00
CA ASP A 88 -8.04 -3.12 33.35
C ASP A 88 -6.75 -3.96 33.39
N GLY A 89 -6.53 -4.77 32.35
CA GLY A 89 -5.35 -5.60 32.21
C GLY A 89 -4.08 -4.77 32.05
N GLN A 90 -3.26 -4.71 33.10
CA GLN A 90 -1.93 -4.08 33.07
C GLN A 90 -1.05 -4.63 31.93
N ARG A 91 -1.30 -5.88 31.52
CA ARG A 91 -0.64 -6.57 30.41
C ARG A 91 -1.31 -6.39 29.05
N PHE A 92 -2.35 -5.55 28.90
CA PHE A 92 -3.03 -5.23 27.63
C PHE A 92 -2.92 -3.74 27.25
N ARG A 93 -2.05 -2.98 27.91
CA ARG A 93 -1.78 -1.57 27.57
C ARG A 93 -1.32 -1.41 26.11
N THR A 94 -1.97 -0.50 25.40
CA THR A 94 -1.52 0.02 24.10
C THR A 94 -0.34 0.98 24.31
N TYR A 95 0.45 1.22 23.26
CA TYR A 95 1.58 2.14 23.30
C TYR A 95 1.28 3.39 22.48
N ALA A 96 2.32 4.12 22.05
CA ALA A 96 2.22 5.33 21.24
C ALA A 96 1.43 5.09 19.94
N TYR A 97 0.59 6.06 19.60
CA TYR A 97 -0.14 6.11 18.34
C TYR A 97 0.76 6.71 17.25
N GLU A 98 1.43 5.85 16.47
CA GLU A 98 2.43 6.23 15.46
C GLU A 98 1.88 6.23 14.02
N VAL A 99 0.56 6.26 13.88
CA VAL A 99 -0.11 6.15 12.59
C VAL A 99 0.06 7.43 11.81
N THR A 100 0.53 7.29 10.57
CA THR A 100 0.35 8.33 9.55
C THR A 100 -0.88 7.98 8.74
N PRO A 101 -1.98 8.77 8.83
CA PRO A 101 -3.18 8.54 8.03
C PRO A 101 -2.88 8.63 6.54
N LEU A 102 -3.67 7.92 5.75
CA LEU A 102 -3.68 8.10 4.29
C LEU A 102 -4.93 8.88 3.88
N VAL A 103 -4.82 9.69 2.84
CA VAL A 103 -5.98 10.27 2.16
C VAL A 103 -5.96 9.78 0.72
N VAL A 104 -7.00 9.05 0.32
CA VAL A 104 -7.11 8.48 -1.03
C VAL A 104 -8.54 8.63 -1.50
N ASP A 105 -8.74 9.14 -2.71
CA ASP A 105 -10.07 9.32 -3.31
C ASP A 105 -11.05 10.07 -2.38
N GLY A 106 -10.54 11.07 -1.66
CA GLY A 106 -11.32 11.91 -0.73
C GLY A 106 -11.66 11.26 0.63
N VAL A 107 -11.12 10.08 0.94
CA VAL A 107 -11.38 9.38 2.21
C VAL A 107 -10.09 9.31 3.04
N LEU A 108 -10.20 9.61 4.34
CA LEU A 108 -9.12 9.48 5.30
C LEU A 108 -9.14 8.08 5.93
N TYR A 109 -8.00 7.40 5.90
CA TYR A 109 -7.85 6.05 6.43
C TYR A 109 -6.80 6.02 7.55
N ALA A 110 -7.15 5.40 8.67
CA ALA A 110 -6.27 5.22 9.81
C ALA A 110 -6.44 3.83 10.43
N THR A 111 -5.38 3.32 11.05
CA THR A 111 -5.47 2.15 11.93
C THR A 111 -5.59 2.60 13.38
N THR A 112 -6.28 1.85 14.21
CA THR A 112 -6.32 2.10 15.66
C THR A 112 -5.15 1.42 16.38
N ASN A 113 -5.00 1.68 17.67
CA ASN A 113 -3.98 0.99 18.47
C ASN A 113 -4.24 -0.52 18.51
N LEU A 114 -5.49 -0.97 18.69
CA LEU A 114 -5.83 -2.41 18.68
C LEU A 114 -5.85 -3.04 17.28
N GLY A 115 -5.47 -2.28 16.25
CA GLY A 115 -5.28 -2.78 14.89
C GLY A 115 -6.55 -2.83 14.04
N GLN A 116 -7.62 -2.17 14.46
CA GLN A 116 -8.79 -1.93 13.62
C GLN A 116 -8.43 -0.93 12.51
N VAL A 117 -9.16 -0.95 11.40
CA VAL A 117 -9.06 0.05 10.33
C VAL A 117 -10.32 0.91 10.34
N ALA A 118 -10.18 2.22 10.17
CA ALA A 118 -11.28 3.14 10.02
C ALA A 118 -11.14 3.94 8.72
N ALA A 119 -12.25 4.10 8.01
CA ALA A 119 -12.43 5.11 6.99
C ALA A 119 -13.25 6.26 7.57
N ILE A 120 -12.77 7.47 7.34
CA ILE A 120 -13.22 8.70 7.99
C ILE A 120 -13.42 9.74 6.89
N ASP A 121 -14.51 10.50 6.98
CA ASP A 121 -14.70 11.69 6.16
C ASP A 121 -13.70 12.78 6.64
N PRO A 122 -12.76 13.23 5.79
CA PRO A 122 -11.76 14.21 6.21
C PRO A 122 -12.33 15.61 6.50
N THR A 123 -13.54 15.91 6.04
CA THR A 123 -14.22 17.19 6.23
C THR A 123 -14.96 17.24 7.56
N THR A 124 -15.68 16.16 7.91
CA THR A 124 -16.54 16.12 9.10
C THR A 124 -15.91 15.38 10.28
N GLY A 125 -14.96 14.48 10.04
CA GLY A 125 -14.43 13.56 11.04
C GLY A 125 -15.34 12.37 11.34
N GLU A 126 -16.44 12.18 10.61
CA GLU A 126 -17.35 11.06 10.79
C GLU A 126 -16.74 9.74 10.29
N THR A 127 -17.00 8.65 11.01
CA THR A 127 -16.56 7.32 10.58
C THR A 127 -17.51 6.77 9.52
N ILE A 128 -17.01 6.56 8.31
CA ILE A 128 -17.75 5.99 7.18
C ILE A 128 -17.93 4.49 7.38
N TRP A 129 -16.83 3.78 7.66
CA TRP A 129 -16.84 2.37 8.01
C TRP A 129 -15.65 2.03 8.90
N SER A 130 -15.74 0.93 9.63
CA SER A 130 -14.61 0.35 10.36
C SER A 130 -14.53 -1.16 10.17
N TYR A 131 -13.32 -1.70 10.29
CA TYR A 131 -13.03 -3.11 10.18
C TYR A 131 -12.20 -3.58 11.38
N ASP A 132 -12.72 -4.58 12.11
CA ASP A 132 -11.99 -5.24 13.19
C ASP A 132 -11.46 -6.61 12.74
N PRO A 133 -10.14 -6.78 12.57
CA PRO A 133 -9.52 -8.08 12.29
C PRO A 133 -9.42 -9.01 13.52
N GLY A 134 -9.73 -8.54 14.73
CA GLY A 134 -9.62 -9.30 15.97
C GLY A 134 -8.17 -9.58 16.40
N LEU A 135 -7.22 -8.70 16.05
CA LEU A 135 -5.78 -8.93 16.30
C LEU A 135 -5.41 -9.01 17.79
N TYR A 136 -6.22 -8.43 18.66
CA TYR A 136 -6.07 -8.51 20.11
C TYR A 136 -6.42 -9.87 20.70
N LEU A 137 -7.13 -10.73 19.97
CA LEU A 137 -7.50 -12.08 20.43
C LEU A 137 -6.27 -13.00 20.55
N ASP A 138 -5.19 -12.72 19.83
CA ASP A 138 -3.90 -13.43 19.94
C ASP A 138 -3.06 -12.94 21.16
N GLY A 139 -3.67 -12.14 22.03
CA GLY A 139 -3.04 -11.51 23.19
C GLY A 139 -2.14 -10.33 22.83
N ARG A 140 -1.68 -9.59 23.84
CA ARG A 140 -0.79 -8.44 23.64
C ARG A 140 0.54 -8.87 23.02
N PRO A 141 0.98 -8.27 21.89
CA PRO A 141 2.31 -8.48 21.32
C PRO A 141 3.43 -8.16 22.32
N ALA A 142 4.61 -8.74 22.11
CA ALA A 142 5.76 -8.48 22.99
C ALA A 142 6.23 -7.01 22.90
N VAL A 143 7.09 -6.61 23.84
CA VAL A 143 7.81 -5.32 23.92
C VAL A 143 6.89 -4.10 24.00
N HIS A 144 6.32 -3.66 22.87
CA HIS A 144 5.52 -2.43 22.75
C HIS A 144 4.01 -2.69 22.63
N GLY A 145 3.56 -3.95 22.69
CA GLY A 145 2.15 -4.27 22.56
C GLY A 145 1.59 -3.94 21.18
N PHE A 146 0.38 -3.39 21.13
CA PHE A 146 -0.27 -3.05 19.87
C PHE A 146 0.24 -1.70 19.35
N LEU A 147 1.12 -1.77 18.34
CA LEU A 147 1.72 -0.63 17.66
C LEU A 147 1.66 -0.86 16.15
N THR A 148 1.21 0.17 15.43
CA THR A 148 1.14 0.21 13.97
C THR A 148 1.55 1.59 13.48
N ARG A 149 2.17 1.66 12.30
CA ARG A 149 2.56 2.92 11.65
C ARG A 149 1.58 3.36 10.56
N GLY A 150 0.43 2.71 10.49
CA GLY A 150 -0.62 2.99 9.53
C GLY A 150 -0.68 1.97 8.40
N LEU A 151 -1.17 2.44 7.26
CA LEU A 151 -1.58 1.61 6.13
C LEU A 151 -0.63 1.84 4.95
N ALA A 152 -0.59 0.85 4.07
CA ALA A 152 -0.19 1.03 2.68
C ALA A 152 -1.45 0.95 1.82
N TRP A 153 -1.52 1.78 0.79
CA TRP A 153 -2.56 1.71 -0.23
C TRP A 153 -2.01 1.07 -1.51
N TRP A 154 -2.86 0.33 -2.21
CA TRP A 154 -2.59 -0.24 -3.52
C TRP A 154 -3.85 -0.24 -4.39
N SER A 155 -3.66 -0.03 -5.70
CA SER A 155 -4.71 -0.17 -6.70
C SER A 155 -4.14 -0.67 -8.04
N ASP A 156 -4.94 -1.44 -8.78
CA ASP A 156 -4.74 -1.79 -10.18
C ASP A 156 -5.67 -1.01 -11.14
N GLY A 157 -6.35 0.02 -10.64
CA GLY A 157 -7.35 0.81 -11.36
C GLY A 157 -8.78 0.26 -11.27
N GLU A 158 -8.94 -1.02 -10.95
CA GLU A 158 -10.25 -1.64 -10.71
C GLU A 158 -10.50 -1.84 -9.21
N GLU A 159 -9.49 -2.38 -8.52
CA GLU A 159 -9.51 -2.66 -7.09
C GLU A 159 -8.72 -1.61 -6.31
N SER A 160 -9.16 -1.34 -5.08
CA SER A 160 -8.48 -0.44 -4.15
C SER A 160 -8.35 -1.14 -2.80
N ARG A 161 -7.12 -1.27 -2.30
CA ARG A 161 -6.78 -2.10 -1.14
C ARG A 161 -5.99 -1.30 -0.12
N LEU A 162 -6.36 -1.46 1.14
CA LEU A 162 -5.56 -1.04 2.27
C LEU A 162 -4.87 -2.27 2.85
N ILE A 163 -3.57 -2.17 3.10
CA ILE A 163 -2.71 -3.28 3.50
C ILE A 163 -1.86 -2.83 4.67
N TYR A 164 -1.77 -3.64 5.73
CA TYR A 164 -0.92 -3.33 6.88
C TYR A 164 -0.50 -4.58 7.63
N ALA A 165 0.67 -4.48 8.28
CA ALA A 165 1.09 -5.48 9.24
C ALA A 165 0.36 -5.22 10.57
N GLY A 166 -0.46 -6.18 10.98
CA GLY A 166 -1.29 -6.09 12.17
C GLY A 166 -0.94 -7.16 13.20
N GLY A 167 -1.07 -6.80 14.49
CA GLY A 167 -0.84 -7.72 15.61
C GLY A 167 0.60 -8.25 15.63
N ARG A 168 0.76 -9.54 15.92
CA ARG A 168 2.08 -10.17 16.03
C ARG A 168 2.64 -10.53 14.66
N THR A 169 1.85 -11.27 13.88
CA THR A 169 2.35 -11.97 12.70
C THR A 169 1.54 -11.77 11.43
N TRP A 170 0.43 -11.04 11.49
CA TRP A 170 -0.49 -10.94 10.37
C TRP A 170 -0.13 -9.81 9.42
N LEU A 171 -0.28 -10.08 8.13
CA LEU A 171 -0.46 -9.06 7.10
C LEU A 171 -1.94 -9.10 6.72
N VAL A 172 -2.62 -7.95 6.78
CA VAL A 172 -4.06 -7.83 6.55
C VAL A 172 -4.28 -6.99 5.30
N SER A 173 -5.29 -7.35 4.51
CA SER A 173 -5.77 -6.59 3.37
C SER A 173 -7.28 -6.46 3.39
N VAL A 174 -7.76 -5.23 3.21
CA VAL A 174 -9.18 -4.89 3.11
C VAL A 174 -9.44 -4.04 1.88
N ASP A 175 -10.65 -4.12 1.36
CA ASP A 175 -11.17 -3.24 0.32
C ASP A 175 -11.34 -1.82 0.86
N ALA A 176 -10.74 -0.82 0.20
CA ALA A 176 -10.72 0.55 0.69
C ALA A 176 -12.11 1.23 0.65
N LYS A 177 -13.03 0.77 -0.21
CA LYS A 177 -14.36 1.35 -0.36
C LYS A 177 -15.33 0.79 0.68
N THR A 178 -15.23 -0.50 0.96
CA THR A 178 -16.22 -1.24 1.75
C THR A 178 -15.74 -1.67 3.13
N GLY A 179 -14.42 -1.64 3.38
CA GLY A 179 -13.82 -2.18 4.60
C GLY A 179 -13.84 -3.70 4.72
N LYS A 180 -14.36 -4.41 3.72
CA LYS A 180 -14.44 -5.88 3.75
C LYS A 180 -13.06 -6.51 3.53
N PRO A 181 -12.76 -7.66 4.16
CA PRO A 181 -11.53 -8.39 3.90
C PRO A 181 -11.37 -8.73 2.43
N ASP A 182 -10.15 -8.62 1.89
CA ASP A 182 -9.86 -9.04 0.52
C ASP A 182 -9.91 -10.58 0.42
N PRO A 183 -10.92 -11.17 -0.24
CA PRO A 183 -11.07 -12.62 -0.30
C PRO A 183 -9.96 -13.31 -1.11
N ALA A 184 -9.27 -12.57 -1.98
CA ALA A 184 -8.15 -13.07 -2.77
C ALA A 184 -6.80 -12.98 -2.04
N PHE A 185 -6.75 -12.30 -0.89
CA PHE A 185 -5.53 -12.13 -0.12
C PHE A 185 -5.39 -13.17 1.00
N GLY A 186 -4.45 -14.10 0.81
CA GLY A 186 -4.15 -15.14 1.79
C GLY A 186 -5.37 -16.01 2.13
N ARG A 187 -5.76 -16.04 3.41
CA ARG A 187 -6.98 -16.71 3.89
C ARG A 187 -7.94 -15.66 4.43
N ASN A 188 -8.90 -15.25 3.60
CA ASN A 188 -9.96 -14.29 3.93
C ASN A 188 -9.41 -12.93 4.39
N GLY A 189 -8.55 -12.31 3.57
CA GLY A 189 -7.99 -10.99 3.83
C GLY A 189 -6.76 -10.96 4.73
N ARG A 190 -6.17 -12.11 5.08
CA ARG A 190 -4.97 -12.14 5.93
C ARG A 190 -3.97 -13.24 5.59
N VAL A 191 -2.70 -12.93 5.81
CA VAL A 191 -1.56 -13.84 5.65
C VAL A 191 -0.80 -13.93 6.97
N ASP A 192 -0.53 -15.14 7.42
CA ASP A 192 0.36 -15.41 8.54
C ASP A 192 1.81 -15.34 8.06
N LEU A 193 2.53 -14.30 8.46
CA LEU A 193 3.91 -14.07 8.05
C LEU A 193 4.92 -14.96 8.78
N THR A 194 4.49 -15.87 9.66
CA THR A 194 5.38 -16.93 10.18
C THR A 194 5.55 -18.09 9.20
N ARG A 195 4.59 -18.27 8.30
CA ARG A 195 4.60 -19.38 7.34
C ARG A 195 5.72 -19.19 6.32
N GLY A 196 6.44 -20.28 6.04
CA GLY A 196 7.51 -20.29 5.05
C GLY A 196 8.85 -19.71 5.52
N LEU A 197 9.00 -19.35 6.80
CA LEU A 197 10.27 -18.84 7.35
C LEU A 197 11.32 -19.94 7.61
N GLY A 198 10.99 -21.21 7.39
CA GLY A 198 11.92 -22.34 7.58
C GLY A 198 12.33 -22.62 9.03
N ARG A 199 11.73 -21.93 10.00
CA ARG A 199 11.96 -22.10 11.44
C ARG A 199 10.67 -21.90 12.22
N ILE A 200 10.59 -22.50 13.40
CA ILE A 200 9.51 -22.24 14.35
C ILE A 200 9.69 -20.81 14.89
N ILE A 201 8.63 -20.03 14.85
CA ILE A 201 8.59 -18.69 15.44
C ILE A 201 7.74 -18.76 16.69
N ASP A 202 8.32 -18.40 17.83
CA ASP A 202 7.53 -18.07 19.00
C ASP A 202 6.81 -16.74 18.74
N THR A 203 5.52 -16.84 18.44
CA THR A 203 4.68 -15.67 18.22
C THR A 203 4.56 -14.85 19.50
N GLY A 204 4.61 -15.49 20.69
CA GLY A 204 4.60 -14.87 22.01
C GLY A 204 5.75 -13.87 22.23
N ALA A 205 6.92 -14.11 21.66
CA ALA A 205 8.07 -13.22 21.72
C ALA A 205 8.18 -12.23 20.54
N SER A 206 7.22 -12.25 19.59
CA SER A 206 7.30 -11.47 18.36
C SER A 206 6.68 -10.06 18.51
N THR A 207 7.41 -9.06 17.98
CA THR A 207 6.97 -7.66 17.84
C THR A 207 7.28 -7.18 16.44
N ARG A 208 6.45 -6.27 15.90
CA ARG A 208 6.72 -5.60 14.63
C ARG A 208 6.63 -4.10 14.76
N SER A 209 7.55 -3.44 14.07
CA SER A 209 7.68 -2.01 13.98
C SER A 209 8.26 -1.75 12.60
N ALA A 210 7.41 -1.69 11.58
CA ALA A 210 7.82 -1.36 10.21
C ALA A 210 6.90 -0.29 9.63
N ARG A 211 7.46 0.61 8.82
CA ARG A 211 6.68 1.58 8.05
C ARG A 211 6.03 0.85 6.87
N PRO A 212 4.75 1.07 6.57
CA PRO A 212 4.13 0.50 5.39
C PRO A 212 4.83 1.02 4.14
N ARG A 213 5.06 0.14 3.17
CA ARG A 213 5.56 0.51 1.84
C ARG A 213 4.44 0.29 0.83
N SER A 214 3.93 1.36 0.26
CA SER A 214 3.04 1.32 -0.90
C SER A 214 3.88 1.08 -2.17
N TRP A 215 3.31 0.37 -3.14
CA TRP A 215 3.99 -0.06 -4.36
C TRP A 215 3.15 0.28 -5.59
N PRO A 216 3.76 0.64 -6.72
CA PRO A 216 3.05 0.70 -8.00
C PRO A 216 2.61 -0.71 -8.45
N ALA A 217 1.53 -0.77 -9.25
CA ALA A 217 0.81 -1.99 -9.63
C ALA A 217 1.68 -3.16 -10.15
N THR A 218 2.84 -2.86 -10.75
CA THR A 218 3.71 -3.82 -11.44
C THR A 218 4.46 -4.81 -10.54
N ARG A 219 4.47 -4.66 -9.20
CA ARG A 219 5.29 -5.51 -8.31
C ARG A 219 4.54 -6.53 -7.43
N TRP A 220 3.22 -6.65 -7.53
CA TRP A 220 2.39 -7.46 -6.60
C TRP A 220 2.00 -8.87 -7.07
N TRP A 221 2.79 -9.47 -7.98
CA TRP A 221 2.43 -10.69 -8.70
C TRP A 221 2.64 -12.03 -7.94
N SER A 222 3.28 -12.05 -6.77
CA SER A 222 3.61 -13.29 -6.04
C SER A 222 2.55 -13.72 -5.03
N ALA A 223 1.88 -12.79 -4.33
CA ALA A 223 0.92 -13.13 -3.27
C ALA A 223 -0.46 -13.59 -3.79
N ARG A 224 -0.86 -13.19 -5.00
CA ARG A 224 -2.21 -13.43 -5.58
C ARG A 224 -2.34 -14.76 -6.33
N ARG A 225 -1.24 -15.50 -6.58
CA ARG A 225 -1.17 -16.60 -7.57
C ARG A 225 -1.78 -17.95 -7.17
N SER A 226 -2.34 -18.15 -5.98
CA SER A 226 -2.75 -19.50 -5.56
C SER A 226 -4.14 -19.96 -6.04
N ARG A 227 -4.98 -19.11 -6.65
CA ARG A 227 -6.34 -19.54 -7.06
C ARG A 227 -6.71 -19.43 -8.54
N ARG A 228 -6.13 -18.51 -9.34
CA ARG A 228 -6.49 -18.42 -10.77
C ARG A 228 -5.90 -19.54 -11.64
N ALA A 229 -4.79 -20.16 -11.23
CA ALA A 229 -4.17 -21.25 -11.99
C ALA A 229 -4.91 -22.61 -11.86
N GLY A 230 -5.76 -22.79 -10.85
CA GLY A 230 -6.47 -24.05 -10.59
C GLY A 230 -7.78 -24.22 -11.36
N ALA A 231 -8.37 -23.14 -11.88
CA ALA A 231 -9.69 -23.17 -12.52
C ALA A 231 -9.64 -23.49 -14.02
N ALA A 232 -8.46 -23.44 -14.66
CA ALA A 232 -8.32 -23.61 -16.12
C ALA A 232 -7.85 -25.02 -16.55
N ARG A 233 -7.70 -25.98 -15.61
CA ARG A 233 -7.13 -27.32 -15.89
C ARG A 233 -8.03 -28.50 -15.53
N ARG A 234 -9.35 -28.36 -15.72
CA ARG A 234 -10.29 -29.49 -15.72
C ARG A 234 -11.33 -29.29 -16.80
N ARG A 235 -11.02 -29.77 -18.00
CA ARG A 235 -11.97 -30.21 -19.05
C ARG A 235 -11.14 -30.67 -20.25
N ARG A 236 -10.92 -31.99 -20.37
CA ARG A 236 -11.15 -32.80 -21.58
C ARG A 236 -11.21 -34.28 -21.20
N PRO A 237 -11.97 -35.09 -21.94
CA PRO A 237 -12.47 -36.39 -21.48
C PRO A 237 -11.54 -37.55 -21.87
N ASP A 238 -11.51 -38.56 -21.02
CA ASP A 238 -10.94 -39.88 -21.29
C ASP A 238 -11.79 -40.61 -22.33
N THR A 239 -11.18 -41.05 -23.44
CA THR A 239 -11.39 -42.39 -24.05
C THR A 239 -10.50 -42.52 -25.29
N CYS A 240 -9.45 -43.33 -25.20
CA CYS A 240 -8.76 -43.88 -26.36
C CYS A 240 -8.95 -45.40 -26.30
N ALA A 241 -9.59 -45.94 -27.33
CA ALA A 241 -9.83 -47.35 -27.53
C ALA A 241 -8.53 -48.08 -27.87
N ALA A 242 -8.35 -49.29 -27.33
CA ALA A 242 -7.36 -50.25 -27.81
C ALA A 242 -8.06 -51.61 -27.99
N THR A 243 -8.29 -51.93 -29.26
CA THR A 243 -8.71 -53.24 -29.77
C THR A 243 -7.47 -54.13 -29.85
N THR A 244 -7.49 -55.29 -29.20
CA THR A 244 -6.50 -56.35 -29.45
C THR A 244 -7.23 -57.65 -29.76
N SER A 245 -7.14 -58.06 -31.02
CA SER A 245 -7.57 -59.35 -31.55
C SER A 245 -6.50 -60.43 -31.31
N ALA A 246 -6.94 -61.63 -30.92
CA ALA A 246 -6.14 -62.86 -30.87
C ALA A 246 -5.69 -63.33 -32.26
N PRO A 247 -4.81 -64.35 -32.32
CA PRO A 247 -5.31 -65.62 -32.83
C PRO A 247 -4.78 -66.89 -32.13
N ALA A 248 -5.46 -67.99 -32.45
CA ALA A 248 -5.40 -69.34 -31.91
C ALA A 248 -4.15 -70.17 -32.28
N ARG A 249 -3.76 -71.10 -31.39
CA ARG A 249 -4.00 -72.55 -31.50
C ARG A 249 -3.68 -73.23 -30.18
#